data_AF-A0AAW7X2B7-F1
#
_entry.id   AF-A0AAW7X2B7-F1
#
_cell.length_a   1.000
_cell.length_b   1.000
_cell.length_c   1.000
_cell.angle_alpha   90.00
_cell.angle_beta   90.00
_cell.angle_gamma   90.00
#
_symmetry.space_group_name_H-M   'P 1'
#
loop_
_entity.id
_entity.type
_entity.pdbx_description
1 polymer ?
#
loop_
_entity_poly.entity_id
_entity_poly.type
_entity_poly.pdbx_seq_one_letter_code
_entity_poly.pdbx_strand_id
1 'polypeptide(L)'
;MINFFAKSVAATYVWKRYKKIIISTAALFLGYFLINAIHHDFLEYQKLSGSGQQLLLSYILKWLALGAITALYYYINIHNRIKNVKEPLTQSSKQQANSAKNNKAENQTENSPDPFADIRKKETLRSRADIEMDKRK
;
A
#
# COMPACT_ATOMS: atom_id res chain seq x y z
N MET A 1 -8.38 36.37 4.78
CA MET A 1 -9.12 35.33 4.03
C MET A 1 -8.21 34.26 3.41
N ILE A 2 -7.06 34.61 2.82
CA ILE A 2 -6.11 33.65 2.18
C ILE A 2 -5.68 32.51 3.12
N ASN A 3 -5.45 32.79 4.42
CA ASN A 3 -5.09 31.77 5.40
C ASN A 3 -6.19 30.73 5.66
N PHE A 4 -7.47 31.05 5.43
CA PHE A 4 -8.57 30.11 5.63
C PHE A 4 -8.64 29.12 4.46
N PHE A 5 -8.50 29.62 3.23
CA PHE A 5 -8.43 28.80 2.02
C PHE A 5 -7.20 27.88 2.02
N ALA A 6 -6.03 28.38 2.43
CA ALA A 6 -4.82 27.55 2.53
C ALA A 6 -5.00 26.38 3.51
N LYS A 7 -5.61 26.64 4.69
CA LYS A 7 -5.93 25.60 5.68
C LYS A 7 -6.95 24.58 5.16
N SER A 8 -7.99 25.03 4.46
CA SER A 8 -8.99 24.15 3.86
C SER A 8 -8.40 23.26 2.75
N VAL A 9 -7.54 23.80 1.88
CA VAL A 9 -6.86 23.01 0.84
C VAL A 9 -5.93 21.98 1.47
N ALA A 10 -5.15 22.37 2.48
CA ALA A 10 -4.29 21.46 3.23
C ALA A 10 -5.10 20.35 3.92
N ALA A 11 -6.21 20.68 4.59
CA ALA A 11 -7.10 19.72 5.23
C ALA A 11 -7.69 18.73 4.20
N THR A 12 -8.11 19.23 3.04
CA THR A 12 -8.67 18.38 1.97
C THR A 12 -7.61 17.43 1.39
N TYR A 13 -6.38 17.92 1.23
CA TYR A 13 -5.24 17.12 0.77
C TYR A 13 -4.88 16.02 1.77
N VAL A 14 -4.74 16.38 3.06
CA VAL A 14 -4.48 15.43 4.15
C VAL A 14 -5.60 14.39 4.20
N TRP A 15 -6.86 14.80 4.14
CA TRP A 15 -7.99 13.88 4.13
C TRP A 15 -7.93 12.91 2.94
N LYS A 16 -7.74 13.38 1.71
CA LYS A 16 -7.64 12.51 0.53
C LYS A 16 -6.48 11.51 0.62
N ARG A 17 -5.33 11.94 1.15
CA ARG A 17 -4.12 11.10 1.24
C ARG A 17 -4.19 10.10 2.39
N TYR A 18 -4.74 10.50 3.54
CA TYR A 18 -4.67 9.74 4.79
C TYR A 18 -6.02 9.21 5.28
N LYS A 19 -7.13 9.39 4.55
CA LYS A 19 -8.46 8.92 4.98
C LYS A 19 -8.48 7.48 5.51
N LYS A 20 -7.78 6.55 4.86
CA LYS A 20 -7.75 5.13 5.27
C LYS A 20 -7.15 4.96 6.66
N ILE A 21 -6.03 5.63 6.95
CA ILE A 21 -5.38 5.52 8.26
C ILE A 21 -6.18 6.27 9.33
N ILE A 22 -6.72 7.46 8.99
CA ILE A 22 -7.57 8.24 9.90
C ILE A 22 -8.80 7.44 10.32
N ILE A 23 -9.52 6.83 9.35
CA ILE A 23 -10.71 6.02 9.63
C ILE A 23 -10.34 4.78 10.46
N SER A 24 -9.23 4.10 10.13
CA SER A 24 -8.76 2.93 10.88
C SER A 24 -8.41 3.27 12.32
N THR A 25 -7.71 4.38 12.55
CA THR A 25 -7.36 4.85 13.90
C THR A 25 -8.59 5.33 14.67
N ALA A 26 -9.53 6.01 14.01
CA ALA A 26 -10.80 6.38 14.62
C ALA A 26 -11.62 5.12 15.04
N ALA A 27 -11.65 4.10 14.20
CA ALA A 27 -12.29 2.82 14.53
C ALA A 27 -11.59 2.11 15.69
N LEU A 28 -10.26 2.15 15.79
CA LEU A 28 -9.51 1.64 16.94
C LEU A 28 -9.94 2.35 18.23
N PHE A 29 -9.98 3.68 18.23
CA PHE A 29 -10.43 4.46 19.39
C PHE A 29 -11.87 4.14 19.77
N LEU A 30 -12.76 4.01 18.79
CA LEU A 30 -14.14 3.60 19.03
C LEU A 30 -14.21 2.21 19.66
N GLY A 31 -13.38 1.28 19.20
CA GLY A 31 -13.25 -0.05 19.78
C GLY A 31 -12.77 -0.02 21.24
N TYR A 32 -11.76 0.78 21.56
CA TYR A 32 -11.32 0.98 22.95
C TYR A 32 -12.41 1.57 23.82
N PHE A 33 -13.15 2.56 23.31
CA PHE A 33 -14.27 3.16 24.00
C PHE A 33 -15.36 2.12 24.30
N LEU A 34 -15.75 1.31 23.31
CA LEU A 34 -16.75 0.24 23.48
C LEU A 34 -16.31 -0.79 24.51
N ILE A 35 -15.07 -1.29 24.43
CA ILE A 35 -14.53 -2.24 25.41
C ILE A 35 -14.56 -1.65 26.82
N ASN A 36 -14.20 -0.37 26.96
CA ASN A 36 -14.20 0.29 28.26
C ASN A 36 -15.62 0.52 28.78
N ALA A 37 -16.58 0.88 27.92
CA ALA A 37 -17.98 1.04 28.30
C ALA A 37 -18.60 -0.29 28.76
N ILE A 38 -18.41 -1.37 28.00
CA ILE A 38 -18.88 -2.72 28.35
C ILE A 38 -18.27 -3.18 29.68
N HIS A 39 -16.96 -2.95 29.87
CA HIS A 39 -16.31 -3.32 31.11
C HIS A 39 -16.82 -2.50 32.31
N HIS A 40 -17.09 -1.21 32.12
CA HIS A 40 -17.67 -0.37 33.18
C HIS A 40 -19.05 -0.88 33.61
N ASP A 41 -19.91 -1.20 32.64
CA ASP A 41 -21.24 -1.77 32.88
C ASP A 41 -21.14 -3.10 33.66
N PHE A 42 -20.20 -3.96 33.27
CA PHE A 42 -19.92 -5.21 34.00
C PHE A 42 -19.45 -4.96 35.44
N LEU A 43 -18.59 -3.97 35.68
CA LEU A 43 -18.14 -3.62 37.03
C LEU A 43 -19.29 -3.13 37.90
N GLU A 44 -20.21 -2.36 37.32
CA GLU A 44 -21.41 -1.88 38.02
C GLU A 44 -22.34 -3.03 38.39
N TYR A 45 -22.58 -3.96 37.47
CA TYR A 45 -23.31 -5.20 37.74
C TYR A 45 -22.66 -6.04 38.86
N GLN A 46 -21.33 -6.15 38.88
CA GLN A 46 -20.60 -6.90 39.91
C GLN A 46 -20.69 -6.27 41.30
N LYS A 47 -20.74 -4.94 41.39
CA LYS A 47 -20.94 -4.24 42.69
C LYS A 47 -22.26 -4.63 43.36
N LEU A 48 -23.29 -4.94 42.56
CA LEU A 48 -24.61 -5.35 43.04
C LEU A 48 -24.69 -6.86 43.36
N SER A 49 -23.86 -7.69 42.73
CA SER A 49 -23.92 -9.16 42.82
C SER A 49 -22.88 -9.80 43.77
N GLY A 50 -21.85 -9.08 44.19
CA GLY A 50 -20.97 -9.46 45.30
C GLY A 50 -19.90 -10.54 45.00
N SER A 51 -19.76 -11.01 43.75
CA SER A 51 -18.82 -12.08 43.39
C SER A 51 -17.42 -11.59 42.98
N GLY A 52 -16.52 -11.39 43.95
CA GLY A 52 -15.16 -10.86 43.72
C GLY A 52 -14.26 -11.68 42.78
N GLN A 53 -14.48 -12.99 42.62
CA GLN A 53 -13.65 -13.84 41.74
C GLN A 53 -13.87 -13.54 40.24
N GLN A 54 -15.08 -13.13 39.86
CA GLN A 54 -15.40 -12.76 38.47
C GLN A 54 -14.78 -11.40 38.08
N LEU A 55 -14.44 -10.58 39.07
CA LEU A 55 -13.80 -9.28 38.88
C LEU A 55 -12.41 -9.43 38.23
N LEU A 56 -11.56 -10.30 38.77
CA LEU A 56 -10.18 -10.51 38.28
C LEU A 56 -10.16 -11.04 36.83
N LEU A 57 -11.02 -12.02 36.53
CA LEU A 57 -11.16 -12.56 35.18
C LEU A 57 -11.59 -11.50 34.17
N SER A 58 -12.48 -10.58 34.57
CA SER A 58 -12.95 -9.50 33.69
C SER A 58 -11.83 -8.52 33.30
N TYR A 59 -10.87 -8.27 34.19
CA TYR A 59 -9.71 -7.44 33.88
C TYR A 59 -8.79 -8.13 32.87
N ILE A 60 -8.52 -9.42 33.04
CA ILE A 60 -7.72 -10.20 32.09
C ILE A 60 -8.39 -10.18 30.72
N LEU A 61 -9.71 -10.42 30.68
CA LEU A 61 -10.49 -10.40 29.44
C LEU A 61 -10.47 -9.01 28.78
N LYS A 62 -10.56 -7.91 29.55
CA LYS A 62 -10.44 -6.54 29.04
C LYS A 62 -9.09 -6.33 28.35
N TRP A 63 -7.99 -6.70 28.99
CA TRP A 63 -6.65 -6.55 28.42
C TRP A 63 -6.44 -7.41 27.18
N LEU A 64 -6.99 -8.63 27.17
CA LEU A 64 -6.96 -9.52 26.01
C LEU A 64 -7.74 -8.92 24.83
N ALA A 65 -8.93 -8.37 25.08
CA ALA A 65 -9.73 -7.68 24.08
C ALA A 65 -9.02 -6.44 23.51
N LEU A 66 -8.40 -5.62 24.37
CA LEU A 66 -7.59 -4.47 23.95
C LEU A 66 -6.38 -4.91 23.12
N GLY A 67 -5.67 -5.96 23.54
CA GLY A 67 -4.56 -6.52 22.79
C GLY A 67 -5.01 -7.04 21.41
N ALA A 68 -6.11 -7.78 21.36
CA ALA A 68 -6.65 -8.36 20.14
C ALA A 68 -7.06 -7.28 19.12
N ILE A 69 -7.79 -6.24 19.53
CA ILE A 69 -8.21 -5.18 18.60
C ILE A 69 -7.02 -4.36 18.10
N THR A 70 -6.01 -4.16 18.95
CA THR A 70 -4.75 -3.49 18.58
C THR A 70 -3.96 -4.32 17.58
N ALA A 71 -3.82 -5.63 17.82
CA ALA A 71 -3.16 -6.55 16.90
C ALA A 71 -3.88 -6.59 15.54
N LEU A 72 -5.21 -6.63 15.54
CA LEU A 72 -6.03 -6.57 14.33
C LEU A 72 -5.79 -5.28 13.54
N TYR A 73 -5.72 -4.13 14.23
CA TYR A 73 -5.41 -2.85 13.61
C TYR A 73 -4.03 -2.86 12.92
N TYR A 74 -2.99 -3.34 13.61
CA TYR A 74 -1.66 -3.45 13.01
C TYR A 74 -1.64 -4.43 11.84
N TYR A 75 -2.30 -5.58 11.98
CA TYR A 75 -2.41 -6.58 10.92
C TYR A 75 -3.01 -5.97 9.64
N ILE A 76 -4.17 -5.32 9.75
CA ILE A 76 -4.84 -4.69 8.60
C ILE A 76 -3.99 -3.57 7.99
N ASN A 77 -3.42 -2.70 8.83
CA ASN A 77 -2.71 -1.51 8.36
C ASN A 77 -1.34 -1.83 7.74
N ILE A 78 -0.62 -2.82 8.28
CA ILE A 78 0.68 -3.29 7.75
C ILE A 78 0.45 -4.16 6.51
N HIS A 79 -0.48 -5.12 6.56
CA HIS A 79 -0.77 -6.00 5.43
C HIS A 79 -1.19 -5.20 4.18
N ASN A 80 -2.05 -4.19 4.37
CA ASN A 80 -2.46 -3.33 3.27
C ASN A 80 -1.30 -2.51 2.69
N ARG A 81 -0.31 -2.09 3.49
CA ARG A 81 0.89 -1.41 2.95
C ARG A 81 1.71 -2.34 2.07
N ILE A 82 1.94 -3.58 2.49
CA ILE A 82 2.74 -4.56 1.75
C ILE A 82 2.07 -4.91 0.42
N LYS A 83 0.74 -5.07 0.39
CA LYS A 83 -0.01 -5.40 -0.83
C LYS A 83 0.08 -4.31 -1.89
N ASN A 84 -0.06 -3.04 -1.50
CA ASN A 84 0.03 -1.90 -2.41
C ASN A 84 1.45 -1.65 -2.95
N VAL A 85 2.51 -2.09 -2.25
CA VAL A 85 3.90 -1.96 -2.73
C VAL A 85 4.25 -3.02 -3.79
N LYS A 86 3.52 -4.14 -3.84
CA LYS A 86 3.75 -5.19 -4.84
C LYS A 86 3.09 -4.92 -6.21
N GLU A 87 2.27 -3.87 -6.33
CA GLU A 87 1.63 -3.46 -7.59
C GLU A 87 2.22 -2.16 -8.19
N PRO A 88 3.46 -2.16 -8.70
CA PRO A 88 3.80 -1.13 -9.69
C PRO A 88 4.52 -1.63 -10.96
N LEU A 89 4.53 -2.94 -11.29
CA LEU A 89 5.32 -3.45 -12.44
C LEU A 89 4.53 -4.04 -13.62
N THR A 90 3.21 -4.21 -13.52
CA THR A 90 2.44 -4.96 -14.54
C THR A 90 1.45 -4.15 -15.38
N GLN A 91 1.11 -2.91 -14.99
CA GLN A 91 0.14 -2.10 -15.76
C GLN A 91 0.78 -1.19 -16.82
N SER A 92 1.98 -0.62 -16.60
CA SER A 92 2.65 0.16 -17.66
C SER A 92 3.22 -0.68 -18.81
N SER A 93 3.53 -1.95 -18.57
CA SER A 93 4.11 -2.84 -19.59
C SER A 93 3.06 -3.36 -20.59
N LYS A 94 1.76 -3.38 -20.24
CA LYS A 94 0.70 -3.87 -21.14
C LYS A 94 0.23 -2.83 -22.17
N GLN A 95 0.35 -1.53 -21.89
CA GLN A 95 0.01 -0.50 -22.88
C GLN A 95 1.11 -0.29 -23.92
N GLN A 96 2.39 -0.50 -23.57
CA GLN A 96 3.49 -0.34 -24.52
C GLN A 96 3.67 -1.55 -25.47
N ALA A 97 3.26 -2.75 -25.04
CA ALA A 97 3.31 -3.96 -25.86
C ALA A 97 2.27 -4.00 -26.99
N ASN A 98 1.13 -3.31 -26.85
CA ASN A 98 0.07 -3.31 -27.87
C ASN A 98 0.30 -2.27 -28.98
N SER A 99 1.10 -1.22 -28.74
CA SER A 99 1.43 -0.23 -29.78
C SER A 99 2.61 -0.64 -30.67
N ALA A 100 3.43 -1.62 -30.26
CA ALA A 100 4.56 -2.10 -31.05
C ALA A 100 4.21 -3.22 -32.05
N LYS A 101 3.03 -3.83 -31.95
CA LYS A 101 2.65 -5.01 -32.75
C LYS A 101 2.11 -4.70 -34.15
N ASN A 102 1.89 -3.43 -34.50
CA ASN A 102 1.23 -3.06 -35.75
C ASN A 102 2.16 -2.64 -36.91
N ASN A 103 3.49 -2.64 -36.74
CA ASN A 103 4.43 -2.08 -37.74
C ASN A 103 5.60 -3.00 -38.13
N LYS A 104 5.42 -4.34 -38.15
CA LYS A 104 6.46 -5.19 -38.76
C LYS A 104 5.90 -6.53 -39.25
N ALA A 105 5.16 -6.46 -40.34
CA ALA A 105 4.92 -7.59 -41.22
C ALA A 105 5.86 -7.48 -42.42
N GLU A 106 7.07 -8.03 -42.32
CA GLU A 106 7.73 -8.68 -43.46
C GLU A 106 8.96 -9.48 -43.02
N ASN A 107 9.05 -10.67 -43.60
CA ASN A 107 10.13 -11.66 -43.60
C ASN A 107 10.25 -12.66 -42.43
N GLN A 108 10.02 -13.91 -42.85
CA GLN A 108 10.10 -15.19 -42.16
C GLN A 108 11.56 -15.57 -41.88
N THR A 109 11.88 -16.16 -40.73
CA THR A 109 12.50 -17.50 -40.62
C THR A 109 12.41 -17.98 -39.16
N GLU A 110 12.31 -19.30 -38.99
CA GLU A 110 12.28 -20.01 -37.72
C GLU A 110 13.47 -19.71 -36.78
N ASN A 111 13.22 -20.01 -35.49
CA ASN A 111 14.05 -19.82 -34.31
C ASN A 111 14.01 -18.41 -33.71
N SER A 112 13.64 -18.37 -32.42
CA SER A 112 13.59 -17.18 -31.57
C SER A 112 14.62 -16.14 -32.00
N PRO A 113 14.21 -14.92 -32.39
CA PRO A 113 15.13 -13.92 -32.90
C PRO A 113 16.13 -13.61 -31.79
N ASP A 114 17.37 -14.09 -32.00
CA ASP A 114 18.47 -13.86 -31.09
C ASP A 114 18.58 -12.35 -30.85
N PRO A 115 18.39 -11.87 -29.59
CA PRO A 115 18.38 -10.45 -29.29
C PRO A 115 19.71 -9.75 -29.62
N PHE A 116 20.76 -10.50 -29.95
CA PHE A 116 22.07 -10.00 -30.35
C PHE A 116 22.41 -10.27 -31.83
N ALA A 117 21.49 -10.79 -32.65
CA ALA A 117 21.74 -11.08 -34.07
C ALA A 117 22.27 -9.87 -34.84
N ASP A 118 21.74 -8.69 -34.55
CA ASP A 118 22.13 -7.43 -35.18
C ASP A 118 23.52 -6.93 -34.75
N ILE A 119 24.01 -7.36 -33.58
CA ILE A 119 25.33 -7.00 -33.06
C ILE A 119 26.40 -7.93 -33.65
N ARG A 120 26.08 -9.22 -33.85
CA ARG A 120 27.00 -10.22 -34.40
C ARG A 120 27.37 -9.99 -35.86
N LYS A 121 26.51 -9.34 -36.63
CA LYS A 121 26.75 -9.02 -38.05
C LYS A 121 27.63 -7.79 -38.26
N LYS A 122 28.01 -7.06 -37.18
CA LYS A 122 28.82 -5.85 -37.28
C LYS A 122 30.31 -6.20 -37.25
N GLU A 123 31.07 -5.68 -38.20
CA GLU A 123 32.53 -5.85 -38.27
C GLU A 123 33.25 -5.19 -37.09
N THR A 124 32.76 -4.03 -36.63
CA THR A 124 33.29 -3.32 -35.45
C THR A 124 32.16 -2.82 -34.55
N LEU A 125 32.37 -2.89 -33.24
CA LEU A 125 31.43 -2.38 -32.25
C LEU A 125 31.84 -0.96 -31.86
N ARG A 126 31.10 0.01 -32.37
CA ARG A 126 31.36 1.43 -32.10
C ARG A 126 30.60 1.88 -30.87
N SER A 127 31.27 2.67 -30.02
CA SER A 127 30.63 3.31 -28.88
C SER A 127 29.70 4.43 -29.33
N ARG A 128 28.73 4.81 -28.48
CA ARG A 128 27.86 5.97 -28.75
C ARG A 128 28.66 7.26 -28.94
N ALA A 129 29.80 7.39 -28.27
CA ALA A 129 30.70 8.53 -28.43
C ALA A 129 31.31 8.58 -29.84
N ASP A 130 31.76 7.44 -30.37
CA ASP A 130 32.39 7.37 -31.70
C ASP A 130 31.42 7.73 -32.81
N ILE A 131 30.15 7.35 -32.67
CA ILE A 131 29.09 7.67 -33.62
C ILE A 131 28.81 9.19 -33.62
N GLU A 132 28.84 9.82 -32.46
CA GLU A 132 28.56 11.25 -32.32
C GLU A 132 29.75 12.11 -32.80
N MET A 133 30.98 11.61 -32.67
CA MET A 133 32.17 12.25 -33.23
C MET A 133 32.18 12.27 -34.76
N ASP A 134 31.79 11.18 -35.42
CA ASP A 134 31.73 11.12 -36.90
C ASP A 134 30.70 12.09 -37.49
N LYS A 135 29.57 12.30 -36.81
CA LYS A 135 28.54 13.25 -37.27
C LYS A 135 28.98 14.72 -37.23
N ARG A 136 30.03 15.03 -36.46
CA ARG A 136 30.55 16.39 -36.28
C ARG A 136 31.73 16.71 -37.20
N LYS A 137 32.10 15.77 -38.07
CA LYS A 137 33.17 15.90 -39.05
C LYS A 137 32.57 16.26 -40.41
#